data_AF-A0A9P6CB94-F1
#
_entry.id   AF-A0A9P6CB94-F1
#
_cell.length_a   1.000
_cell.length_b   1.000
_cell.length_c   1.000
_cell.angle_alpha   90.00
_cell.angle_beta   90.00
_cell.angle_gamma   90.00
#
_symmetry.space_group_name_H-M   'P 1'
#
loop_
_entity.id
_entity.type
_entity.pdbx_description
1 polymer ?
#
loop_
_entity_poly.entity_id
_entity_poly.type
_entity_poly.pdbx_seq_one_letter_code
_entity_poly.pdbx_strand_id
1 'polypeptide(L)'
;MLLRSDARRAREDLLDITLSLPFQTEVNTGFGVLAKVYLDALTHINNRTRVRDPNAEGVREAKAMALEICEETFPGVKYPKQEVERGFRFWDVALAAMRHLQSEGSVLPELIAQFEAAEAWLAPMRP
;
A
#
# COMPACT_ATOMS: atom_id res chain seq x y z
N MET A 1 11.64 9.58 -41.32
CA MET A 1 11.07 10.95 -41.29
C MET A 1 9.80 10.91 -40.44
N LEU A 2 9.90 11.29 -39.17
CA LEU A 2 8.85 11.17 -38.13
C LEU A 2 8.26 12.55 -37.77
N LEU A 3 8.12 13.45 -38.76
CA LEU A 3 7.84 14.89 -38.52
C LEU A 3 6.56 15.41 -39.21
N ARG A 4 5.59 14.55 -39.48
CA ARG A 4 4.23 15.00 -39.75
C ARG A 4 3.28 14.18 -38.88
N SER A 5 2.51 14.87 -38.04
CA SER A 5 1.46 14.31 -37.17
C SER A 5 0.28 13.68 -37.95
N ASP A 6 0.53 13.22 -39.18
CA ASP A 6 -0.44 12.58 -40.09
C ASP A 6 -0.64 11.09 -39.76
N ALA A 7 0.16 10.51 -38.86
CA ALA A 7 -0.16 9.24 -38.26
C ALA A 7 -1.23 9.47 -37.17
N ARG A 8 -2.49 9.13 -37.46
CA ARG A 8 -3.47 8.84 -36.41
C ARG A 8 -2.84 7.78 -35.51
N ARG A 9 -2.34 8.18 -34.33
CA ARG A 9 -1.94 7.23 -33.29
C ARG A 9 -3.14 6.33 -33.06
N ALA A 10 -2.99 5.02 -33.28
CA ALA A 10 -4.05 4.07 -33.04
C ALA A 10 -4.41 4.22 -31.55
N ARG A 11 -5.64 4.63 -31.26
CA ARG A 11 -6.14 4.75 -29.87
C ARG A 11 -6.08 3.41 -29.13
N GLU A 12 -6.00 2.32 -29.90
CA GLU A 12 -5.78 0.95 -29.45
C GLU A 12 -4.42 0.79 -28.76
N ASP A 13 -3.35 1.42 -29.26
CA ASP A 13 -2.02 1.33 -28.64
C ASP A 13 -2.02 1.89 -27.21
N LEU A 14 -2.77 2.96 -26.94
CA LEU A 14 -2.86 3.53 -25.60
C LEU A 14 -3.66 2.63 -24.64
N LEU A 15 -4.69 1.95 -25.14
CA LEU A 15 -5.45 0.96 -24.38
C LEU A 15 -4.58 -0.27 -24.10
N ASP A 16 -3.85 -0.77 -25.09
CA ASP A 16 -2.92 -1.89 -24.92
C ASP A 16 -1.75 -1.53 -24.01
N ILE A 17 -1.23 -0.30 -24.05
CA ILE A 17 -0.24 0.20 -23.09
C ILE A 17 -0.84 0.29 -21.69
N THR A 18 -2.07 0.78 -21.55
CA THR A 18 -2.76 0.87 -20.24
C THR A 18 -3.07 -0.52 -19.67
N LEU A 19 -3.44 -1.48 -20.54
CA LEU A 19 -3.70 -2.87 -20.18
C LEU A 19 -2.40 -3.65 -19.91
N SER A 20 -1.29 -3.29 -20.56
CA SER A 20 0.04 -3.90 -20.34
C SER A 20 0.84 -3.26 -19.20
N LEU A 21 0.44 -2.07 -18.74
CA LEU A 21 0.93 -1.40 -17.53
C LEU A 21 -0.24 -1.26 -16.54
N PRO A 22 -0.76 -2.38 -15.99
CA PRO A 22 -2.13 -2.46 -15.48
C PRO A 22 -2.42 -1.64 -14.21
N PHE A 23 -1.46 -0.82 -13.77
CA PHE A 23 -1.48 -0.17 -12.46
C PHE A 23 -0.86 1.23 -12.47
N GLN A 24 -0.46 1.77 -13.63
CA GLN A 24 0.25 3.05 -13.71
C GLN A 24 -0.62 4.25 -13.28
N THR A 25 -1.94 4.16 -13.44
CA THR A 25 -2.90 5.22 -13.07
C THR A 25 -3.66 4.93 -11.76
N GLU A 26 -3.52 3.74 -11.21
CA GLU A 26 -4.16 3.31 -9.95
C GLU A 26 -3.30 3.75 -8.76
N VAL A 27 -3.61 4.92 -8.20
CA VAL A 27 -2.94 5.46 -6.99
C VAL A 27 -2.95 4.44 -5.84
N ASN A 28 -3.98 3.59 -5.77
CA ASN A 28 -4.11 2.53 -4.76
C ASN A 28 -3.08 1.41 -4.95
N THR A 29 -2.64 1.13 -6.19
CA THR A 29 -1.59 0.13 -6.42
C THR A 29 -0.22 0.64 -5.98
N GLY A 30 0.06 1.93 -6.21
CA GLY A 30 1.28 2.56 -5.70
C GLY A 30 1.38 2.46 -4.16
N PHE A 31 0.27 2.71 -3.46
CA PHE A 31 0.22 2.50 -2.02
C PHE A 31 0.41 1.03 -1.63
N GLY A 32 -0.27 0.09 -2.29
CA GLY A 32 -0.12 -1.34 -2.01
C GLY A 32 1.33 -1.82 -2.15
N VAL A 33 2.03 -1.33 -3.18
CA VAL A 33 3.46 -1.63 -3.40
C VAL A 33 4.34 -1.04 -2.29
N LEU A 34 4.12 0.22 -1.90
CA LEU A 34 4.85 0.87 -0.79
C LEU A 34 4.63 0.13 0.54
N ALA A 35 3.39 -0.17 0.88
CA ALA A 35 3.04 -0.88 2.10
C ALA A 35 3.64 -2.30 2.13
N LYS A 36 3.61 -3.01 1.00
CA LYS A 36 4.23 -4.34 0.87
C LYS A 36 5.73 -4.27 1.09
N VAL A 37 6.43 -3.33 0.45
CA VAL A 37 7.89 -3.18 0.62
C VAL A 37 8.24 -2.86 2.07
N TYR A 38 7.48 -1.97 2.72
CA TYR A 38 7.64 -1.66 4.13
C TYR A 38 7.46 -2.91 5.02
N LEU A 39 6.36 -3.65 4.85
CA LEU A 39 6.04 -4.82 5.67
C LEU A 39 7.04 -5.98 5.46
N ASP A 40 7.51 -6.17 4.23
CA ASP A 40 8.55 -7.16 3.92
C ASP A 40 9.88 -6.80 4.56
N ALA A 41 10.30 -5.53 4.45
CA ALA A 41 11.52 -5.03 5.07
C ALA A 41 11.46 -5.19 6.58
N LEU A 42 10.36 -4.78 7.22
CA LEU A 42 10.15 -4.92 8.65
C LEU A 42 10.18 -6.39 9.10
N THR A 43 9.51 -7.27 8.35
CA THR A 43 9.50 -8.72 8.64
C THR A 43 10.91 -9.30 8.51
N HIS A 44 11.67 -8.88 7.49
CA HIS A 44 13.04 -9.34 7.30
C HIS A 44 13.96 -8.88 8.44
N ILE A 45 13.88 -7.61 8.85
CA ILE A 45 14.64 -7.06 9.98
C ILE A 45 14.25 -7.79 11.28
N ASN A 46 12.97 -8.11 11.47
CA ASN A 46 12.46 -8.84 12.62
C ASN A 46 12.59 -10.37 12.47
N ASN A 47 13.78 -10.83 12.05
CA ASN A 47 14.13 -12.26 11.95
C ASN A 47 13.16 -13.11 11.08
N ARG A 48 12.65 -12.53 9.98
CA ARG A 48 11.64 -13.16 9.10
C ARG A 48 10.33 -13.51 9.82
N THR A 49 10.02 -12.80 10.89
CA THR A 49 8.77 -12.95 11.65
C THR A 49 8.05 -11.62 11.74
N ARG A 50 6.71 -11.66 11.77
CA ARG A 50 5.93 -10.44 11.99
C ARG A 50 6.18 -9.89 13.39
N VAL A 51 6.16 -8.56 13.52
CA VAL A 51 6.08 -7.90 14.82
C VAL A 51 4.74 -8.25 15.47
N ARG A 52 4.75 -8.59 16.75
CA ARG A 52 3.54 -8.90 17.54
C ARG A 52 3.29 -7.89 18.64
N ASP A 53 4.36 -7.35 19.21
CA ASP A 53 4.33 -6.28 20.19
C ASP A 53 4.96 -5.02 19.57
N PRO A 54 4.19 -3.95 19.32
CA PRO A 54 4.73 -2.72 18.75
C PRO A 54 5.73 -2.00 19.66
N ASN A 55 5.76 -2.33 20.96
CA ASN A 55 6.60 -1.69 21.97
C ASN A 55 7.80 -2.56 22.39
N ALA A 56 7.98 -3.73 21.78
CA ALA A 56 9.13 -4.57 22.08
C ALA A 56 10.44 -3.87 21.70
N GLU A 57 11.52 -4.25 22.38
CA GLU A 57 12.85 -3.69 22.16
C GLU A 57 13.29 -3.83 20.70
N GLY A 58 13.82 -2.75 20.11
CA GLY A 58 14.31 -2.72 18.74
C GLY A 58 13.22 -2.61 17.66
N VAL A 59 11.93 -2.73 18.00
CA VAL A 59 10.84 -2.65 17.01
C VAL A 59 10.74 -1.25 16.40
N ARG A 60 10.90 -0.21 17.21
CA ARG A 60 10.85 1.18 16.73
C ARG A 60 11.97 1.45 15.73
N GLU A 61 13.18 1.00 16.04
CA GLU A 61 14.35 1.12 15.15
C GLU A 61 14.15 0.30 13.87
N ALA A 62 13.58 -0.91 13.97
CA ALA A 62 13.26 -1.74 12.82
C ALA A 62 12.22 -1.09 11.89
N LYS A 63 11.18 -0.46 12.45
CA LYS A 63 10.18 0.30 11.67
C LYS A 63 10.81 1.49 10.97
N ALA A 64 11.65 2.25 11.66
CA ALA A 64 12.38 3.37 11.07
C ALA A 64 13.29 2.91 9.92
N MET A 65 14.04 1.81 10.11
CA MET A 65 14.87 1.22 9.05
C MET A 65 14.04 0.72 7.86
N ALA A 66 12.88 0.11 8.09
CA ALA A 66 11.98 -0.31 7.02
C ALA A 66 11.46 0.89 6.20
N LEU A 67 11.19 2.02 6.85
CA LEU A 67 10.84 3.28 6.18
C LEU A 67 12.01 3.86 5.37
N GLU A 68 13.25 3.79 5.87
CA GLU A 68 14.44 4.17 5.09
C GLU A 68 14.59 3.30 3.83
N ILE A 69 14.37 1.99 3.94
CA ILE A 69 14.41 1.07 2.78
C ILE A 69 13.36 1.46 1.74
N CYS A 70 12.17 1.90 2.14
CA CYS A 70 11.16 2.42 1.21
C CYS A 70 11.65 3.68 0.47
N GLU A 71 12.33 4.59 1.17
CA GLU A 71 12.88 5.81 0.56
C GLU A 71 13.95 5.47 -0.48
N GLU A 72 14.84 4.53 -0.16
CA GLU A 72 15.91 4.07 -1.07
C GLU A 72 15.37 3.27 -2.27
N THR A 73 14.32 2.48 -2.06
CA THR A 73 13.73 1.62 -3.10
C THR A 73 12.95 2.43 -4.14
N PHE A 74 12.37 3.56 -3.76
CA PHE A 74 11.49 4.37 -4.61
C PHE A 74 12.01 5.80 -4.84
N PRO A 75 13.19 5.99 -5.46
CA PRO A 75 13.78 7.32 -5.67
C PRO A 75 12.96 8.23 -6.60
N GLY A 76 12.06 7.64 -7.41
CA GLY A 76 11.14 8.38 -8.29
C GLY A 76 9.82 8.78 -7.63
N VAL A 77 9.55 8.30 -6.41
CA VAL A 77 8.36 8.68 -5.64
C VAL A 77 8.73 9.86 -4.74
N LYS A 78 7.86 10.86 -4.67
CA LYS A 78 8.06 12.01 -3.80
C LYS A 78 7.63 11.62 -2.39
N TYR A 79 8.54 11.72 -1.43
CA TYR A 79 8.27 11.44 -0.01
C TYR A 79 7.72 10.02 0.29
N PRO A 80 8.38 8.92 -0.14
CA PRO A 80 7.95 7.53 0.07
C PRO A 80 7.53 7.20 1.51
N LYS A 81 8.28 7.65 2.53
CA LYS A 81 7.92 7.40 3.94
C LYS A 81 6.54 7.97 4.28
N GLN A 82 6.32 9.23 3.93
CA GLN A 82 5.07 9.92 4.19
C GLN A 82 3.91 9.27 3.42
N GLU A 83 4.17 8.72 2.24
CA GLU A 83 3.18 7.99 1.45
C GLU A 83 2.79 6.65 2.09
N VAL A 84 3.74 5.92 2.70
CA VAL A 84 3.46 4.72 3.51
C VAL A 84 2.53 5.08 4.67
N GLU A 85 2.90 6.07 5.48
CA GLU A 85 2.07 6.53 6.60
C GLU A 85 0.69 7.01 6.14
N ARG A 86 0.63 7.73 5.01
CA ARG A 86 -0.61 8.24 4.42
C ARG A 86 -1.57 7.12 4.11
N GLY A 87 -1.12 6.02 3.54
CA GLY A 87 -2.05 4.94 3.24
C GLY A 87 -2.41 4.07 4.44
N PHE A 88 -1.58 4.00 5.50
CA PHE A 88 -2.06 3.46 6.78
C PHE A 88 -3.17 4.34 7.39
N ARG A 89 -3.09 5.67 7.27
CA ARG A 89 -4.20 6.56 7.67
C ARG A 89 -5.44 6.35 6.78
N PHE A 90 -5.26 6.12 5.49
CA PHE A 90 -6.36 5.77 4.59
C PHE A 90 -7.03 4.46 5.00
N TRP A 91 -6.24 3.46 5.40
CA TRP A 91 -6.76 2.20 5.93
C TRP A 91 -7.64 2.39 7.17
N ASP A 92 -7.29 3.30 8.09
CA ASP A 92 -8.15 3.63 9.24
C ASP A 92 -9.52 4.15 8.81
N VAL A 93 -9.55 5.04 7.81
CA VAL A 93 -10.79 5.59 7.27
C VAL A 93 -11.61 4.50 6.58
N ALA A 94 -10.98 3.63 5.80
CA ALA A 94 -11.64 2.51 5.16
C ALA A 94 -12.24 1.54 6.18
N LEU A 95 -11.50 1.20 7.24
CA LEU A 95 -11.98 0.33 8.31
C LEU A 95 -13.14 0.98 9.09
N ALA A 96 -13.05 2.28 9.39
CA ALA A 96 -14.13 3.01 10.04
C ALA A 96 -15.41 3.03 9.19
N ALA A 97 -15.28 3.24 7.87
CA ALA A 97 -16.41 3.15 6.95
C ALA A 97 -17.02 1.75 6.92
N MET A 98 -16.20 0.70 6.88
CA MET A 98 -16.68 -0.69 6.90
C MET A 98 -17.42 -1.03 8.21
N ARG A 99 -16.91 -0.58 9.36
CA ARG A 99 -17.58 -0.71 10.67
C ARG A 99 -18.92 0.02 10.70
N HIS A 100 -18.99 1.21 10.09
CA HIS A 100 -20.24 1.96 9.99
C HIS A 100 -21.27 1.24 9.10
N LEU A 101 -20.86 0.78 7.91
CA LEU A 101 -21.75 0.02 7.02
C LEU A 101 -22.22 -1.30 7.64
N GLN A 102 -21.39 -1.96 8.45
CA GLN A 102 -21.80 -3.12 9.24
C GLN A 102 -22.91 -2.76 10.24
N SER A 103 -22.79 -1.62 10.93
CA SER A 103 -23.80 -1.16 11.89
C SER A 103 -25.17 -0.88 11.24
N GLU A 104 -25.17 -0.56 9.94
CA GLU A 104 -26.38 -0.37 9.13
C GLU A 104 -26.88 -1.66 8.49
N GLY A 105 -26.21 -2.80 8.68
CA GLY A 105 -26.55 -4.08 8.05
C GLY A 105 -26.27 -4.12 6.54
N SER A 106 -25.48 -3.18 6.02
CA SER A 106 -25.19 -3.01 4.58
C SER A 106 -23.99 -3.83 4.10
N VAL A 107 -23.34 -4.60 4.98
CA VAL A 107 -22.14 -5.39 4.69
C VAL A 107 -22.30 -6.80 5.26
N LEU A 108 -21.81 -7.79 4.49
CA LEU A 108 -21.75 -9.19 4.91
C LEU A 108 -20.85 -9.35 6.16
N PRO A 109 -21.30 -10.08 7.21
CA PRO A 109 -20.50 -10.30 8.42
C PRO A 109 -19.11 -10.90 8.15
N GLU A 110 -18.98 -11.73 7.11
CA GLU A 110 -17.72 -12.35 6.73
C GLU A 110 -16.73 -11.33 6.18
N LEU A 111 -17.22 -10.32 5.44
CA LEU A 111 -16.37 -9.30 4.85
C LEU A 111 -15.76 -8.40 5.92
N ILE A 112 -16.56 -7.92 6.87
CA ILE A 112 -16.04 -7.11 7.99
C ILE A 112 -15.07 -7.91 8.87
N ALA A 113 -15.33 -9.21 9.09
CA ALA A 113 -14.41 -10.07 9.82
C ALA A 113 -13.02 -10.15 9.15
N GLN A 114 -12.95 -10.12 7.82
CA GLN A 114 -11.67 -10.07 7.09
C GLN A 114 -10.94 -8.74 7.31
N PHE A 115 -11.66 -7.61 7.32
CA PHE A 115 -11.08 -6.30 7.61
C PHE A 115 -10.52 -6.22 9.04
N GLU A 116 -11.27 -6.72 10.03
CA GLU A 116 -10.81 -6.77 11.43
C GLU A 116 -9.60 -7.71 11.60
N ALA A 117 -9.59 -8.86 10.93
CA ALA A 117 -8.46 -9.77 10.94
C ALA A 117 -7.21 -9.15 10.31
N ALA A 118 -7.38 -8.40 9.21
CA ALA A 118 -6.31 -7.65 8.58
C ALA A 118 -5.76 -6.55 9.50
N GLU A 119 -6.64 -5.77 10.16
CA GLU A 119 -6.19 -4.75 11.12
C GLU A 119 -5.46 -5.37 12.30
N ALA A 120 -5.95 -6.46 12.87
CA ALA A 120 -5.27 -7.17 13.96
C ALA A 120 -3.89 -7.70 13.54
N TRP A 121 -3.73 -8.08 12.26
CA TRP A 121 -2.44 -8.46 11.71
C TRP A 121 -1.51 -7.26 11.52
N LEU A 122 -2.04 -6.13 11.00
CA LEU A 122 -1.25 -4.93 10.67
C LEU A 122 -0.87 -4.11 11.90
N ALA A 123 -1.74 -4.01 12.92
CA ALA A 123 -1.63 -3.08 14.04
C ALA A 123 -0.24 -3.03 14.70
N PRO A 124 0.44 -4.16 15.00
CA PRO A 124 1.77 -4.11 15.63
C PRO A 124 2.87 -3.58 14.69
N MET A 125 2.68 -3.70 13.37
CA MET A 125 3.65 -3.37 12.34
C MET A 125 3.51 -1.96 11.78
N ARG A 126 2.44 -1.23 12.14
CA ARG A 126 2.19 0.13 11.63
C ARG A 126 3.37 1.07 12.00
N PRO A 127 3.80 1.94 11.07
CA PRO A 127 4.87 2.92 11.32
C PRO A 127 4.50 3.91 12.43
#